data_AF-A0A958X0R6-F1
#
_entry.id   AF-A0A958X0R6-F1
#
_cell.length_a   1.000
_cell.length_b   1.000
_cell.length_c   1.000
_cell.angle_alpha   90.00
_cell.angle_beta   90.00
_cell.angle_gamma   90.00
#
_symmetry.space_group_name_H-M   'P 1'
#
loop_
_entity.id
_entity.type
_entity.pdbx_description
1 polymer ?
#
loop_
_entity_poly.entity_id
_entity_poly.type
_entity_poly.pdbx_seq_one_letter_code
_entity_poly.pdbx_strand_id
1 'polypeptide(L)'
;MKQFVAIGLLIFGVQSLQAQLLERDTARWSFALASSFFISKGNVDRLLWKSDASLKHLGPGWGASTDNTYLYGSFGGFKTERDFFSRNFLYLQPKKRIYPYLMGWLEKNLRRKIDFRYQFGPGATWVALKKESHALKFSLTATYEHTDFNSNDFLNAEPQSSDVIETWRLTGRLFGYHGLWKGRLRLQYEFWYQQSLQHGDNYRYHTDVSIQAPLSKAFSVKINLNYSFENVVLRGVKQGDLFWTMGLNFKKP
;
A
#
# COMPACT_ATOMS: atom_id res chain seq x y z
N MET A 1 -1.47 -46.59 -1.75
CA MET A 1 -0.85 -45.54 -0.93
C MET A 1 -1.89 -44.47 -0.65
N LYS A 2 -2.35 -44.41 0.59
CA LYS A 2 -3.25 -43.37 1.11
C LYS A 2 -2.36 -42.19 1.53
N GLN A 3 -2.64 -40.98 1.05
CA GLN A 3 -2.46 -39.76 1.84
C GLN A 3 -3.24 -38.62 1.18
N PHE A 4 -4.21 -38.13 1.94
CA PHE A 4 -5.12 -37.06 1.64
C PHE A 4 -4.40 -35.70 1.67
N VAL A 5 -4.73 -34.81 0.74
CA VAL A 5 -4.85 -33.37 1.03
C VAL A 5 -6.13 -32.89 0.38
N ALA A 6 -7.25 -33.12 1.09
CA ALA A 6 -8.49 -32.41 0.85
C ALA A 6 -8.43 -31.10 1.65
N ILE A 7 -8.23 -29.97 0.98
CA ILE A 7 -8.45 -28.65 1.60
C ILE A 7 -9.95 -28.40 1.52
N GLY A 8 -10.62 -28.67 2.64
CA GLY A 8 -12.06 -28.47 2.81
C GLY A 8 -12.44 -27.01 2.64
N LEU A 9 -13.24 -26.74 1.60
CA LEU A 9 -14.11 -25.57 1.49
C LEU A 9 -15.20 -25.71 2.56
N LEU A 10 -14.95 -25.17 3.75
CA LEU A 10 -15.99 -24.93 4.74
C LEU A 10 -16.81 -23.71 4.30
N ILE A 11 -17.80 -23.99 3.46
CA ILE A 11 -18.95 -23.12 3.22
C ILE A 11 -19.83 -23.22 4.47
N PHE A 12 -19.65 -22.30 5.42
CA PHE A 12 -20.68 -22.01 6.41
C PHE A 12 -21.30 -20.66 6.10
N GLY A 13 -22.60 -20.70 5.79
CA GLY A 13 -23.44 -19.53 5.63
C GLY A 13 -23.43 -18.72 6.91
N VAL A 14 -22.85 -17.53 6.84
CA VAL A 14 -23.11 -16.47 7.80
C VAL A 14 -23.98 -15.44 7.10
N GLN A 15 -25.21 -15.33 7.61
CA GLN A 15 -26.20 -14.35 7.23
C GLN A 15 -25.58 -12.94 7.30
N SER A 16 -25.96 -12.13 6.30
CA SER A 16 -25.72 -10.69 6.13
C SER A 16 -25.08 -9.95 7.32
N LEU A 17 -23.75 -9.93 7.35
CA LEU A 17 -22.99 -8.98 8.16
C LEU A 17 -22.66 -7.76 7.31
N GLN A 18 -23.64 -6.87 7.17
CA GLN A 18 -23.40 -5.50 6.74
C GLN A 18 -22.67 -4.76 7.87
N ALA A 19 -21.35 -4.77 7.80
CA ALA A 19 -20.52 -3.75 8.41
C ALA A 19 -19.25 -3.65 7.57
N GLN A 20 -19.01 -2.49 6.96
CA GLN A 20 -17.74 -1.74 7.05
C GLN A 20 -17.63 -0.60 6.01
N LEU A 21 -17.42 0.61 6.54
CA LEU A 21 -16.43 1.65 6.15
C LEU A 21 -16.33 2.10 4.68
N LEU A 22 -17.38 2.74 4.17
CA LEU A 22 -17.19 4.07 3.56
C LEU A 22 -17.24 5.12 4.70
N GLU A 23 -16.91 6.40 4.43
CA GLU A 23 -17.02 7.57 5.34
C GLU A 23 -18.38 7.77 6.07
N ARG A 24 -19.28 6.79 6.01
CA ARG A 24 -20.51 6.65 6.78
C ARG A 24 -20.33 5.79 8.05
N ASP A 25 -19.18 5.15 8.25
CA ASP A 25 -18.88 4.53 9.55
C ASP A 25 -18.90 5.64 10.60
N THR A 26 -19.81 5.51 11.55
CA THR A 26 -20.01 6.46 12.65
C THR A 26 -18.81 6.46 13.60
N ALA A 27 -17.94 5.46 13.49
CA ALA A 27 -16.71 5.36 14.22
C ALA A 27 -15.74 6.47 13.80
N ARG A 28 -15.38 7.31 14.77
CA ARG A 28 -14.39 8.38 14.58
C ARG A 28 -12.99 7.83 14.37
N TRP A 29 -12.74 6.59 14.78
CA TRP A 29 -11.47 5.90 14.60
C TRP A 29 -11.69 4.63 13.79
N SER A 30 -10.64 4.13 13.17
CA SER A 30 -10.63 2.79 12.61
C SER A 30 -9.20 2.27 12.62
N PHE A 31 -9.05 1.03 13.05
CA PHE A 31 -7.78 0.33 13.13
C PHE A 31 -7.84 -0.96 12.32
N ALA A 32 -6.79 -1.21 11.54
CA ALA A 32 -6.63 -2.48 10.84
C ALA A 32 -5.18 -2.97 10.93
N LEU A 33 -5.02 -4.29 11.07
CA LEU A 33 -3.75 -4.99 11.01
C LEU A 33 -3.89 -6.15 10.04
N ALA A 34 -2.97 -6.29 9.09
CA ALA A 34 -2.88 -7.48 8.26
C ALA A 34 -1.48 -8.08 8.37
N SER A 35 -1.40 -9.41 8.44
CA SER A 35 -0.13 -10.12 8.46
C SER A 35 -0.16 -11.30 7.51
N SER A 36 0.91 -11.45 6.73
CA SER A 36 1.11 -12.53 5.75
C SER A 36 2.48 -13.17 5.98
N PHE A 37 2.55 -14.49 5.90
CA PHE A 37 3.79 -15.24 6.12
C PHE A 37 4.01 -16.26 5.01
N PHE A 38 5.27 -16.46 4.64
CA PHE A 38 5.74 -17.58 3.85
C PHE A 38 6.99 -18.16 4.53
N ILE A 39 6.94 -19.44 4.86
CA ILE A 39 8.03 -20.15 5.53
C ILE A 39 8.32 -21.41 4.72
N SER A 40 9.59 -21.58 4.34
CA SER A 40 10.11 -22.77 3.66
C SER A 40 11.37 -23.24 4.38
N LYS A 41 11.50 -24.56 4.55
CA LYS A 41 12.61 -25.22 5.25
C LYS A 41 13.05 -26.46 4.48
N GLY A 42 14.34 -26.75 4.51
CA GLY A 42 14.94 -27.93 3.85
C GLY A 42 15.81 -27.51 2.67
N ASN A 43 15.41 -27.87 1.44
CA ASN A 43 16.17 -27.53 0.23
C ASN A 43 16.29 -26.01 0.02
N VAL A 44 15.29 -25.25 0.48
CA VAL A 44 15.29 -23.80 0.46
C VAL A 44 14.85 -23.30 1.83
N ASP A 45 15.77 -22.65 2.52
CA ASP A 45 15.50 -22.00 3.80
C ASP A 45 15.11 -20.54 3.55
N ARG A 46 13.80 -20.27 3.57
CA ARG A 46 13.24 -18.93 3.31
C ARG A 46 12.16 -18.55 4.31
N LEU A 47 12.24 -17.31 4.81
CA LEU A 47 11.18 -16.65 5.57
C LEU A 47 10.82 -15.36 4.83
N LEU A 48 9.53 -15.11 4.65
CA LEU A 48 9.00 -13.82 4.22
C LEU A 48 7.82 -13.47 5.12
N TRP A 49 7.83 -12.26 5.66
CA TRP A 49 6.79 -11.74 6.52
C TRP A 49 6.44 -10.32 6.12
N LYS A 50 5.16 -10.10 5.81
CA LYS A 50 4.60 -8.78 5.54
C LYS A 50 3.59 -8.42 6.62
N SER A 51 3.71 -7.22 7.17
CA SER A 51 2.76 -6.64 8.12
C SER A 51 2.26 -5.29 7.61
N ASP A 52 0.95 -5.11 7.56
CA ASP A 52 0.28 -3.85 7.26
C ASP A 52 -0.43 -3.34 8.53
N ALA A 53 -0.27 -2.07 8.88
CA ALA A 53 -0.99 -1.43 9.98
C ALA A 53 -1.62 -0.12 9.51
N SER A 54 -2.92 0.04 9.74
CA SER A 54 -3.69 1.21 9.31
C SER A 54 -4.43 1.82 10.50
N LEU A 55 -4.27 3.12 10.70
CA LEU A 55 -5.02 3.92 11.65
C LEU A 55 -5.68 5.07 10.91
N LYS A 56 -6.99 5.23 11.08
CA LYS A 56 -7.77 6.30 10.44
C LYS A 56 -8.59 7.03 11.48
N HIS A 57 -8.70 8.34 11.31
CA HIS A 57 -9.58 9.22 12.07
C HIS A 57 -10.48 10.00 11.11
N LEU A 58 -11.77 10.11 11.43
CA LEU A 58 -12.73 10.92 10.69
C LEU A 58 -13.55 11.80 11.64
N GLY A 59 -13.27 13.10 11.61
CA GLY A 59 -13.99 14.12 12.36
C GLY A 59 -15.01 14.90 11.49
N PRO A 60 -15.68 15.91 12.07
CA PRO A 60 -16.64 16.75 11.35
C PRO A 60 -16.01 17.60 10.23
N GLY A 61 -14.81 18.15 10.47
CA GLY A 61 -14.13 19.08 9.57
C GLY A 61 -12.74 18.64 9.12
N TRP A 62 -12.21 17.55 9.67
CA TRP A 62 -10.89 17.02 9.33
C TRP A 62 -10.86 15.50 9.46
N GLY A 63 -9.84 14.88 8.90
CA GLY A 63 -9.55 13.46 9.13
C GLY A 63 -8.06 13.21 8.99
N ALA A 64 -7.60 12.08 9.49
CA ALA A 64 -6.21 11.67 9.34
C ALA A 64 -6.15 10.18 8.99
N SER A 65 -5.10 9.78 8.26
CA SER A 65 -4.81 8.37 8.04
C SER A 65 -3.31 8.12 8.03
N THR A 66 -2.91 7.07 8.71
CA THR A 66 -1.54 6.55 8.70
C THR A 66 -1.60 5.08 8.32
N ASP A 67 -0.94 4.72 7.22
CA ASP A 67 -0.82 3.35 6.72
C ASP A 67 0.67 2.98 6.71
N ASN A 68 1.07 1.99 7.52
CA ASN A 68 2.43 1.49 7.61
C ASN A 68 2.50 0.08 7.02
N THR A 69 3.53 -0.19 6.24
CA THR A 69 3.86 -1.51 5.71
C THR A 69 5.29 -1.86 6.13
N TYR A 70 5.48 -3.07 6.63
CA TYR A 70 6.78 -3.63 6.93
C TYR A 70 6.94 -4.97 6.21
N LEU A 71 8.04 -5.15 5.50
CA LEU A 71 8.38 -6.37 4.79
C LEU A 71 9.76 -6.85 5.24
N TYR A 72 9.77 -8.02 5.86
CA TYR A 72 10.98 -8.71 6.27
C TYR A 72 11.10 -10.00 5.50
N GLY A 73 12.33 -10.34 5.11
CA GLY A 73 12.59 -11.68 4.61
C GLY A 73 14.06 -12.05 4.64
N SER A 74 14.28 -13.35 4.65
CA SER A 74 15.59 -13.96 4.66
C SER A 74 15.64 -15.20 3.79
N PHE A 75 16.82 -15.45 3.22
CA PHE A 75 17.14 -16.62 2.41
C PHE A 75 18.51 -17.15 2.83
N GLY A 76 18.58 -18.42 3.25
CA GLY A 76 19.85 -19.06 3.65
C GLY A 76 20.59 -18.32 4.77
N GLY A 77 19.85 -17.68 5.69
CA GLY A 77 20.42 -16.87 6.77
C GLY A 77 20.75 -15.41 6.41
N PHE A 78 20.77 -15.05 5.12
CA PHE A 78 20.98 -13.67 4.67
C PHE A 78 19.65 -12.91 4.63
N LYS A 79 19.68 -11.63 5.02
CA LYS A 79 18.52 -10.75 4.90
C LYS A 79 18.34 -10.33 3.45
N THR A 80 17.17 -10.60 2.90
CA THR A 80 16.81 -10.28 1.51
C THR A 80 15.83 -9.12 1.43
N GLU A 81 15.02 -8.91 2.48
CA GLU A 81 14.06 -7.81 2.58
C GLU A 81 14.08 -7.18 3.97
N ARG A 82 14.05 -5.85 4.03
CA ARG A 82 13.89 -5.07 5.26
C ARG A 82 13.33 -3.70 4.89
N ASP A 83 12.10 -3.73 4.41
CA ASP A 83 11.47 -2.54 3.85
C ASP A 83 10.43 -2.01 4.83
N PHE A 84 10.33 -0.70 4.87
CA PHE A 84 9.35 0.03 5.65
C PHE A 84 8.77 1.13 4.78
N PHE A 85 7.46 1.24 4.74
CA PHE A 85 6.77 2.32 4.04
C PHE A 85 5.63 2.86 4.89
N SER A 86 5.67 4.15 5.20
CA SER A 86 4.67 4.87 5.97
C SER A 86 4.01 5.93 5.11
N ARG A 87 2.69 5.87 4.98
CA ARG A 87 1.89 6.85 4.25
C ARG A 87 0.98 7.58 5.21
N ASN A 88 1.16 8.89 5.32
CA ASN A 88 0.41 9.74 6.23
C ASN A 88 -0.35 10.79 5.45
N PHE A 89 -1.60 11.02 5.84
CA PHE A 89 -2.46 12.03 5.25
C PHE A 89 -3.22 12.79 6.33
N LEU A 90 -3.34 14.10 6.15
CA LEU A 90 -4.24 14.97 6.91
C LEU A 90 -5.23 15.59 5.93
N TYR A 91 -6.51 15.29 6.09
CA TYR A 91 -7.59 15.74 5.20
C TYR A 91 -8.35 16.90 5.82
N LEU A 92 -8.69 17.90 5.01
CA LEU A 92 -9.57 19.00 5.39
C LEU A 92 -10.93 18.82 4.72
N GLN A 93 -12.01 18.79 5.50
CA GLN A 93 -13.38 18.57 5.04
C GLN A 93 -13.55 17.31 4.14
N PRO A 94 -13.06 16.13 4.58
CA PRO A 94 -13.05 14.90 3.76
C PRO A 94 -14.44 14.40 3.32
N LYS A 95 -15.52 14.96 3.88
CA LYS A 95 -16.91 14.62 3.52
C LYS A 95 -17.39 15.30 2.22
N LYS A 96 -16.68 16.33 1.74
CA LYS A 96 -17.01 17.04 0.49
C LYS A 96 -16.67 16.19 -0.73
N ARG A 97 -17.25 16.53 -1.89
CA ARG A 97 -16.93 15.85 -3.16
C ARG A 97 -15.50 16.13 -3.63
N ILE A 98 -15.02 17.34 -3.38
CA ILE A 98 -13.63 17.73 -3.60
C ILE A 98 -13.10 18.24 -2.26
N TYR A 99 -11.95 17.74 -1.84
CA TYR A 99 -11.34 18.15 -0.57
C TYR A 99 -9.81 18.16 -0.64
N PRO A 100 -9.15 19.16 -0.02
CA PRO A 100 -7.70 19.22 0.05
C PRO A 100 -7.14 18.32 1.17
N TYR A 101 -5.87 18.00 1.07
CA TYR A 101 -5.10 17.26 2.07
C TYR A 101 -3.62 17.63 2.07
N LEU A 102 -2.93 17.29 3.15
CA LEU A 102 -1.48 17.22 3.23
C LEU A 102 -1.04 15.75 3.26
N MET A 103 0.05 15.44 2.58
CA MET A 103 0.62 14.10 2.48
C MET A 103 2.04 14.09 3.04
N GLY A 104 2.38 13.04 3.79
CA GLY A 104 3.73 12.76 4.27
C GLY A 104 4.06 11.27 4.13
N TRP A 105 4.98 10.92 3.24
CA TRP A 105 5.43 9.55 3.04
C TRP A 105 6.87 9.38 3.51
N LEU A 106 7.16 8.23 4.12
CA LEU A 106 8.49 7.83 4.58
C LEU A 106 8.78 6.41 4.10
N GLU A 107 9.97 6.16 3.58
CA GLU A 107 10.37 4.85 3.05
C GLU A 107 11.81 4.49 3.46
N LYS A 108 12.02 3.20 3.76
CA LYS A 108 13.31 2.52 3.73
C LYS A 108 13.13 1.26 2.91
N ASN A 109 14.04 0.95 1.99
CA ASN A 109 13.84 -0.17 1.08
C ASN A 109 15.16 -0.85 0.74
N LEU A 110 15.38 -2.02 1.34
CA LEU A 110 16.63 -2.76 1.16
C LEU A 110 16.77 -3.26 -0.28
N ARG A 111 15.68 -3.74 -0.88
CA ARG A 111 15.70 -4.27 -2.26
C ARG A 111 16.01 -3.19 -3.29
N ARG A 112 15.48 -1.98 -3.07
CA ARG A 112 15.74 -0.80 -3.92
C ARG A 112 16.99 -0.03 -3.54
N LYS A 113 17.73 -0.48 -2.52
CA LYS A 113 18.95 0.18 -2.02
C LYS A 113 18.69 1.65 -1.61
N ILE A 114 17.51 1.91 -1.05
CA ILE A 114 17.10 3.20 -0.50
C ILE A 114 17.32 3.14 1.01
N ASP A 115 18.27 3.92 1.51
CA ASP A 115 18.56 3.99 2.94
C ASP A 115 17.49 4.81 3.67
N PHE A 116 17.01 5.88 3.02
CA PHE A 116 15.87 6.66 3.45
C PHE A 116 15.26 7.48 2.32
N ARG A 117 13.94 7.67 2.35
CA ARG A 117 13.23 8.58 1.46
C ARG A 117 12.08 9.22 2.22
N TYR A 118 11.88 10.51 2.02
CA TYR A 118 10.69 11.19 2.48
C TYR A 118 10.07 12.04 1.37
N GLN A 119 8.74 12.15 1.42
CA GLN A 119 7.97 13.03 0.54
C GLN A 119 6.93 13.79 1.35
N PHE A 120 6.80 15.08 1.10
CA PHE A 120 5.79 15.89 1.75
C PHE A 120 5.19 16.93 0.80
N GLY A 121 3.88 17.14 0.89
CA GLY A 121 3.25 18.25 0.19
C GLY A 121 1.73 18.18 0.12
N PRO A 122 1.10 19.21 -0.46
CA PRO A 122 -0.34 19.32 -0.57
C PRO A 122 -0.92 18.53 -1.75
N GLY A 123 -2.19 18.15 -1.62
CA GLY A 123 -2.97 17.59 -2.71
C GLY A 123 -4.46 17.82 -2.54
N ALA A 124 -5.22 17.36 -3.53
CA ALA A 124 -6.68 17.38 -3.50
C ALA A 124 -7.24 16.06 -4.01
N THR A 125 -8.35 15.63 -3.43
CA THR A 125 -9.10 14.45 -3.86
C THR A 125 -10.43 14.87 -4.44
N TRP A 126 -10.79 14.28 -5.58
CA TRP A 126 -12.13 14.27 -6.15
C TRP A 126 -12.77 12.90 -5.98
N VAL A 127 -13.93 12.86 -5.32
CA VAL A 127 -14.74 11.66 -5.17
C VAL A 127 -15.66 11.53 -6.39
N ALA A 128 -15.25 10.68 -7.34
CA ALA A 128 -15.98 10.43 -8.57
C ALA A 128 -17.23 9.58 -8.32
N LEU A 129 -17.13 8.57 -7.45
CA LEU A 129 -18.24 7.69 -7.08
C LEU A 129 -18.28 7.48 -5.57
N LYS A 130 -19.48 7.61 -4.99
CA LYS A 130 -19.75 7.28 -3.58
C LYS A 130 -21.13 6.64 -3.45
N LYS A 131 -21.17 5.32 -3.26
CA LYS A 131 -22.36 4.52 -2.95
C LYS A 131 -22.07 3.64 -1.72
N GLU A 132 -23.08 2.99 -1.15
CA GLU A 132 -22.97 2.26 0.12
C GLU A 132 -21.85 1.22 0.18
N SER A 133 -21.56 0.54 -0.93
CA SER A 133 -20.49 -0.45 -1.05
C SER A 133 -19.46 -0.12 -2.12
N HIS A 134 -19.44 1.11 -2.63
CA HIS A 134 -18.55 1.49 -3.73
C HIS A 134 -17.99 2.90 -3.56
N ALA A 135 -16.68 3.04 -3.70
CA ALA A 135 -16.00 4.32 -3.75
C ALA A 135 -15.02 4.32 -4.92
N LEU A 136 -14.97 5.44 -5.64
CA LEU A 136 -13.92 5.74 -6.62
C LEU A 136 -13.44 7.17 -6.37
N LYS A 137 -12.14 7.33 -6.20
CA LYS A 137 -11.48 8.59 -5.88
C LYS A 137 -10.30 8.81 -6.81
N PHE A 138 -10.14 10.05 -7.25
CA PHE A 138 -8.97 10.53 -7.95
C PHE A 138 -8.30 11.58 -7.08
N SER A 139 -6.98 11.56 -7.01
CA SER A 139 -6.23 12.55 -6.25
C SER A 139 -5.05 13.07 -7.06
N LEU A 140 -4.72 14.33 -6.85
CA LEU A 140 -3.53 14.98 -7.41
C LEU A 140 -2.73 15.58 -6.25
N THR A 141 -1.42 15.31 -6.21
CA THR A 141 -0.53 15.77 -5.13
C THR A 141 0.73 16.39 -5.73
N ALA A 142 1.15 17.53 -5.20
CA ALA A 142 2.48 18.09 -5.44
C ALA A 142 3.33 17.87 -4.19
N THR A 143 4.51 17.27 -4.32
CA THR A 143 5.36 16.93 -3.17
C THR A 143 6.81 17.22 -3.41
N TYR A 144 7.50 17.70 -2.39
CA TYR A 144 8.96 17.64 -2.35
C TYR A 144 9.39 16.23 -1.94
N GLU A 145 10.35 15.67 -2.66
CA GLU A 145 11.02 14.40 -2.35
C GLU A 145 12.50 14.64 -2.06
N HIS A 146 13.00 13.92 -1.07
CA HIS A 146 14.42 13.68 -0.85
C HIS A 146 14.63 12.17 -0.67
N THR A 147 15.59 11.62 -1.40
CA THR A 147 15.93 10.19 -1.38
C THR A 147 17.42 10.01 -1.23
N ASP A 148 17.82 9.29 -0.17
CA ASP A 148 19.17 8.79 0.06
C ASP A 148 19.28 7.35 -0.45
N PHE A 149 20.13 7.13 -1.45
CA PHE A 149 20.50 5.81 -1.92
C PHE A 149 21.81 5.35 -1.28
N ASN A 150 22.07 4.04 -1.28
CA ASN A 150 23.33 3.52 -0.74
C ASN A 150 24.52 3.57 -1.72
N SER A 151 24.34 4.22 -2.88
CA SER A 151 25.30 4.35 -3.98
C SER A 151 24.83 5.43 -4.94
N ASN A 152 25.69 5.90 -5.83
CA ASN A 152 25.42 6.91 -6.87
C ASN A 152 25.49 6.36 -8.31
N ASP A 153 25.69 5.04 -8.50
CA ASP A 153 25.70 4.40 -9.82
C ASP A 153 24.28 4.07 -10.29
N PHE A 154 23.63 5.04 -10.94
CA PHE A 154 22.28 4.91 -11.48
C PHE A 154 22.28 4.34 -12.91
N LEU A 155 21.26 3.54 -13.23
CA LEU A 155 21.10 2.94 -14.56
C LEU A 155 20.54 3.92 -15.61
N ASN A 156 19.51 4.69 -15.23
CA ASN A 156 18.73 5.56 -16.14
C ASN A 156 18.61 7.00 -15.60
N ALA A 157 19.68 7.50 -15.00
CA ALA A 157 19.81 8.91 -14.64
C ALA A 157 21.08 9.46 -15.29
N GLU A 158 21.13 10.77 -15.51
CA GLU A 158 22.40 11.43 -15.83
C GLU A 158 23.44 11.08 -14.77
N PRO A 159 24.73 10.94 -15.14
CA PRO A 159 25.79 10.65 -14.17
C PRO A 159 25.73 11.64 -13.01
N GLN A 160 25.30 11.17 -11.84
CA GLN A 160 25.23 11.99 -10.65
C GLN A 160 26.49 11.81 -9.82
N SER A 161 27.05 12.91 -9.33
CA SER A 161 28.13 12.87 -8.33
C SER A 161 27.61 12.49 -6.93
N SER A 162 26.29 12.53 -6.73
CA SER A 162 25.60 12.35 -5.46
C SER A 162 24.79 11.06 -5.43
N ASP A 163 24.71 10.42 -4.26
CA ASP A 163 23.78 9.33 -3.92
C ASP A 163 22.40 9.87 -3.44
N VAL A 164 22.24 11.19 -3.42
CA VAL A 164 21.01 11.88 -3.04
C VAL A 164 20.27 12.40 -4.27
N ILE A 165 18.97 12.12 -4.35
CA ILE A 165 18.07 12.71 -5.34
C ILE A 165 17.00 13.55 -4.66
N GLU A 166 16.91 14.81 -5.05
CA GLU A 166 15.90 15.76 -4.58
C GLU A 166 15.04 16.25 -5.74
N THR A 167 13.72 16.21 -5.58
CA THR A 167 12.82 16.65 -6.66
C THR A 167 11.42 16.98 -6.17
N TRP A 168 10.79 17.96 -6.80
CA TRP A 168 9.36 18.15 -6.76
C TRP A 168 8.68 17.13 -7.68
N ARG A 169 7.63 16.49 -7.19
CA ARG A 169 6.86 15.51 -7.93
C ARG A 169 5.40 15.92 -8.05
N LEU A 170 4.82 15.60 -9.20
CA LEU A 170 3.38 15.59 -9.39
C LEU A 170 2.89 14.13 -9.37
N THR A 171 1.93 13.85 -8.51
CA THR A 171 1.40 12.49 -8.27
C THR A 171 -0.07 12.42 -8.60
N GLY A 172 -0.43 11.66 -9.63
CA GLY A 172 -1.81 11.26 -9.88
C GLY A 172 -2.11 9.93 -9.19
N ARG A 173 -3.20 9.86 -8.44
CA ARG A 173 -3.63 8.64 -7.71
C ARG A 173 -5.08 8.30 -8.05
N LEU A 174 -5.33 7.02 -8.32
CA LEU A 174 -6.64 6.40 -8.43
C LEU A 174 -6.82 5.44 -7.27
N PHE A 175 -7.91 5.59 -6.54
CA PHE A 175 -8.29 4.66 -5.47
C PHE A 175 -9.71 4.15 -5.71
N GLY A 176 -9.88 2.83 -5.62
CA GLY A 176 -11.17 2.17 -5.74
C GLY A 176 -11.42 1.19 -4.60
N TYR A 177 -12.69 1.12 -4.19
CA TYR A 177 -13.19 0.14 -3.25
C TYR A 177 -14.56 -0.35 -3.69
N HIS A 178 -14.76 -1.66 -3.73
CA HIS A 178 -16.01 -2.29 -4.16
C HIS A 178 -16.33 -3.51 -3.30
N GLY A 179 -17.50 -3.50 -2.65
CA GLY A 179 -18.13 -4.70 -2.11
C GLY A 179 -18.76 -5.50 -3.23
N LEU A 180 -18.29 -6.73 -3.42
CA LEU A 180 -18.76 -7.69 -4.42
C LEU A 180 -19.62 -8.76 -3.74
N TRP A 181 -20.53 -9.38 -4.50
CA TRP A 181 -21.44 -10.44 -4.02
C TRP A 181 -22.11 -10.11 -2.68
N LYS A 182 -22.74 -8.94 -2.60
CA LYS A 182 -23.41 -8.43 -1.38
C LYS A 182 -22.47 -8.35 -0.15
N GLY A 183 -21.19 -8.03 -0.38
CA GLY A 183 -20.19 -7.83 0.66
C GLY A 183 -19.41 -9.09 1.07
N ARG A 184 -19.65 -10.23 0.40
CA ARG A 184 -18.89 -11.47 0.62
C ARG A 184 -17.44 -11.38 0.16
N LEU A 185 -17.16 -10.52 -0.82
CA LEU A 185 -15.79 -10.15 -1.18
C LEU A 185 -15.67 -8.64 -1.24
N ARG A 186 -14.49 -8.12 -0.94
CA ARG A 186 -14.17 -6.71 -1.04
C ARG A 186 -12.94 -6.57 -1.92
N LEU A 187 -13.10 -5.85 -3.01
CA LEU A 187 -12.02 -5.45 -3.88
C LEU A 187 -11.58 -4.04 -3.50
N GLN A 188 -10.28 -3.86 -3.27
CA GLN A 188 -9.66 -2.56 -3.15
C GLN A 188 -8.51 -2.49 -4.14
N TYR A 189 -8.37 -1.36 -4.81
CA TYR A 189 -7.20 -1.10 -5.64
C TYR A 189 -6.74 0.34 -5.50
N GLU A 190 -5.44 0.53 -5.67
CA GLU A 190 -4.79 1.81 -5.75
C GLU A 190 -3.78 1.77 -6.89
N PHE A 191 -3.82 2.79 -7.73
CA PHE A 191 -2.80 3.07 -8.72
C PHE A 191 -2.29 4.48 -8.49
N TRP A 192 -0.98 4.69 -8.53
CA TRP A 192 -0.44 6.03 -8.61
C TRP A 192 0.72 6.11 -9.59
N TYR A 193 0.85 7.27 -10.23
CA TYR A 193 1.94 7.65 -11.10
C TYR A 193 2.56 8.95 -10.56
N GLN A 194 3.88 8.97 -10.43
CA GLN A 194 4.63 10.13 -9.95
C GLN A 194 5.66 10.54 -11.00
N GLN A 195 5.58 11.79 -11.43
CA GLN A 195 6.53 12.42 -12.33
C GLN A 195 7.37 13.44 -11.58
N SER A 196 8.70 13.36 -11.70
CA SER A 196 9.58 14.47 -11.30
C SER A 196 9.38 15.67 -12.23
N LEU A 197 9.28 16.85 -11.64
CA LEU A 197 9.16 18.12 -12.35
C LEU A 197 10.52 18.70 -12.77
N GLN A 198 11.62 18.20 -12.21
CA GLN A 198 12.98 18.61 -12.56
C GLN A 198 13.71 17.61 -13.46
N HIS A 199 13.34 16.32 -13.40
CA HIS A 199 14.03 15.25 -14.12
C HIS A 199 13.01 14.42 -14.91
N GLY A 200 12.95 14.62 -16.24
CA GLY A 200 11.97 13.96 -17.10
C GLY A 200 11.97 12.43 -16.99
N ASP A 201 13.16 11.84 -16.91
CA ASP A 201 13.34 10.39 -16.78
C ASP A 201 13.06 9.87 -15.36
N ASN A 202 12.87 10.73 -14.37
CA ASN A 202 12.59 10.31 -13.00
C ASN A 202 11.08 10.20 -12.76
N TYR A 203 10.49 9.12 -13.29
CA TYR A 203 9.11 8.75 -13.05
C TYR A 203 9.00 7.37 -12.41
N ARG A 204 7.87 7.16 -11.72
CA ARG A 204 7.54 5.88 -11.12
C ARG A 204 6.05 5.67 -11.00
N TYR A 205 5.66 4.42 -10.89
CA TYR A 205 4.27 4.07 -10.65
C TYR A 205 4.14 2.82 -9.79
N HIS A 206 2.98 2.70 -9.18
CA HIS A 206 2.69 1.63 -8.23
C HIS A 206 1.25 1.21 -8.37
N THR A 207 1.02 -0.07 -8.14
CA THR A 207 -0.28 -0.69 -8.11
C THR A 207 -0.38 -1.57 -6.89
N ASP A 208 -1.40 -1.33 -6.07
CA ASP A 208 -1.80 -2.22 -4.98
C ASP A 208 -3.22 -2.70 -5.25
N VAL A 209 -3.41 -4.01 -5.38
CA VAL A 209 -4.73 -4.62 -5.51
C VAL A 209 -4.91 -5.58 -4.35
N SER A 210 -6.08 -5.57 -3.72
CA SER A 210 -6.41 -6.56 -2.70
C SER A 210 -7.84 -7.05 -2.82
N ILE A 211 -8.01 -8.34 -2.58
CA ILE A 211 -9.30 -9.01 -2.45
C ILE A 211 -9.38 -9.55 -1.03
N GLN A 212 -10.48 -9.23 -0.34
CA GLN A 212 -10.72 -9.65 1.04
C GLN A 212 -12.01 -10.45 1.15
N ALA A 213 -11.93 -11.61 1.79
CA ALA A 213 -13.08 -12.44 2.16
C ALA A 213 -13.31 -12.33 3.68
N PRO A 214 -14.44 -11.74 4.13
CA PRO A 214 -14.75 -11.68 5.56
C PRO A 214 -14.96 -13.07 6.14
N LEU A 215 -14.26 -13.36 7.25
CA LEU A 215 -14.49 -14.54 8.07
C LEU A 215 -15.42 -14.23 9.24
N SER A 216 -15.35 -13.00 9.76
CA SER A 216 -16.22 -12.49 10.82
C SER A 216 -16.34 -10.96 10.73
N LYS A 217 -16.98 -10.33 11.72
CA LYS A 217 -17.03 -8.85 11.82
C LYS A 217 -15.64 -8.21 11.91
N ALA A 218 -14.68 -8.90 12.53
CA ALA A 218 -13.34 -8.38 12.80
C ALA A 218 -12.26 -9.00 11.91
N PHE A 219 -12.46 -10.20 11.38
CA PHE A 219 -11.42 -10.94 10.65
C PHE A 219 -11.80 -11.18 9.19
N SER A 220 -10.80 -11.17 8.32
CA SER A 220 -10.91 -11.47 6.90
C SER A 220 -9.64 -12.13 6.38
N VAL A 221 -9.75 -12.98 5.37
CA VAL A 221 -8.61 -13.41 4.56
C VAL A 221 -8.37 -12.33 3.52
N LYS A 222 -7.12 -11.91 3.35
CA LYS A 222 -6.69 -10.90 2.38
C LYS A 222 -5.66 -11.52 1.43
N ILE A 223 -5.92 -11.41 0.14
CA ILE A 223 -4.92 -11.58 -0.92
C ILE A 223 -4.56 -10.18 -1.41
N ASN A 224 -3.27 -9.91 -1.56
CA ASN A 224 -2.75 -8.63 -2.01
C ASN A 224 -1.74 -8.87 -3.13
N LEU A 225 -1.82 -8.07 -4.19
CA LEU A 225 -0.85 -8.01 -5.28
C LEU A 225 -0.30 -6.59 -5.30
N ASN A 226 1.02 -6.47 -5.22
CA ASN A 226 1.72 -5.21 -5.24
C ASN A 226 2.71 -5.20 -6.39
N TYR A 227 2.62 -4.19 -7.25
CA TYR A 227 3.58 -3.93 -8.30
C TYR A 227 4.13 -2.53 -8.14
N SER A 228 5.44 -2.37 -8.23
CA SER A 228 6.11 -1.07 -8.23
C SER A 228 7.12 -1.00 -9.35
N PHE A 229 7.19 0.14 -10.03
CA PHE A 229 8.17 0.44 -11.04
C PHE A 229 8.80 1.80 -10.75
N GLU A 230 10.12 1.89 -10.74
CA GLU A 230 10.85 3.17 -10.74
C GLU A 230 11.80 3.19 -11.94
N ASN A 231 11.79 4.28 -12.71
CA ASN A 231 12.67 4.36 -13.88
C ASN A 231 14.14 4.56 -13.47
N VAL A 232 14.38 5.47 -12.51
CA VAL A 232 15.69 5.73 -11.92
C VAL A 232 15.93 4.75 -10.77
N VAL A 233 16.86 3.82 -10.99
CA VAL A 233 17.30 2.83 -10.00
C VAL A 233 18.81 2.67 -10.05
N LEU A 234 19.41 2.20 -8.96
CA LEU A 234 20.82 1.85 -8.92
C LEU A 234 21.14 0.65 -9.83
N ARG A 235 22.34 0.61 -10.37
CA ARG A 235 22.82 -0.49 -11.21
C ARG A 235 22.71 -1.82 -10.44
N GLY A 236 22.20 -2.83 -11.13
CA GLY A 236 21.89 -4.15 -10.57
C GLY A 236 20.56 -4.25 -9.81
N VAL A 237 19.84 -3.14 -9.60
CA VAL A 237 18.46 -3.14 -9.08
C VAL A 237 17.49 -3.22 -10.25
N LYS A 238 16.46 -4.06 -10.14
CA LYS A 238 15.39 -4.12 -11.14
C LYS A 238 14.44 -2.94 -10.96
N GLN A 239 14.03 -2.33 -12.06
CA GLN A 239 13.08 -1.22 -12.06
C GLN A 239 11.71 -1.66 -11.52
N GLY A 240 11.23 -2.82 -11.99
CA GLY A 240 9.97 -3.45 -11.59
C GLY A 240 10.15 -4.46 -10.45
N ASP A 241 9.25 -4.40 -9.47
CA ASP A 241 9.12 -5.37 -8.38
C ASP A 241 7.65 -5.77 -8.23
N LEU A 242 7.37 -7.08 -8.30
CA LEU A 242 6.05 -7.69 -8.17
C LEU A 242 6.08 -8.68 -7.01
N PHE A 243 5.19 -8.52 -6.05
CA PHE A 243 4.95 -9.55 -5.05
C PHE A 243 3.47 -9.66 -4.72
N TRP A 244 3.05 -10.86 -4.37
CA TRP A 244 1.71 -11.13 -3.89
C TRP A 244 1.79 -11.80 -2.53
N THR A 245 0.84 -11.49 -1.67
CA THR A 245 0.76 -12.05 -0.33
C THR A 245 -0.64 -12.54 -0.03
N MET A 246 -0.74 -13.55 0.82
CA MET A 246 -1.99 -14.03 1.38
C MET A 246 -1.84 -14.07 2.89
N GLY A 247 -2.85 -13.55 3.61
CA GLY A 247 -2.78 -13.43 5.05
C GLY A 247 -4.11 -13.13 5.71
N LEU A 248 -4.05 -12.94 7.03
CA LEU A 248 -5.20 -12.56 7.83
C LEU A 248 -5.20 -11.05 8.05
N ASN A 249 -6.38 -10.45 7.96
CA ASN A 249 -6.62 -9.04 8.23
C ASN A 249 -7.64 -8.91 9.36
N PHE A 250 -7.21 -8.28 10.45
CA PHE A 250 -8.01 -7.84 11.57
C PHE A 250 -8.41 -6.38 11.36
N LYS A 251 -9.67 -6.05 11.60
CA LYS A 251 -10.17 -4.68 11.50
C LYS A 251 -11.19 -4.39 12.60
N LYS A 252 -11.01 -3.26 13.26
CA LYS A 252 -11.92 -2.73 14.29
C LYS A 252 -12.29 -1.28 13.93
N PRO A 253 -13.59 -0.97 13.80
CA PRO A 253 -14.06 0.42 13.82
C PRO A 253 -13.93 0.98 15.25
#